data_AF-A0A6I9QCV2-F1
#
_entry.id   AF-A0A6I9QCV2-F1
#
_cell.length_a   1.000
_cell.length_b   1.000
_cell.length_c   1.000
_cell.angle_alpha   90.00
_cell.angle_beta   90.00
_cell.angle_gamma   90.00
#
_symmetry.space_group_name_H-M   'P 1'
#
loop_
_entity.id
_entity.type
_entity.pdbx_description
1 polymer ?
#
loop_
_entity_poly.entity_id
_entity_poly.type
_entity_poly.pdbx_seq_one_letter_code
_entity_poly.pdbx_strand_id
1 'polypeptide(L)'
;MEEGPRARASLPTPLLVVVEMPMPWGGGVGDRVSSGFRRQQEHDRFRVDSREVSVIQTGVRNVLSKTKAAGILRMAFHDAGTFDVNENSGGMNGSIIYELDRPENAGLGKSLKILQKVKKEIDQIQQVSWADLIAVAGAVAILLCGGPEIPVRLGRLDARMPDPQGKLPRESFDASSLKRCFLEKGFSTQELVALSGAHTIGSKGFGDPNVFDNAYYKILLEKPWTSSAGMSSMIGLPSDRALVEDDECLRWIKIYAGDQVKFFDDFRNAYIKLVDSGALWEGA
;
A
#
# COMPACT_ATOMS: atom_id res chain seq x y z
N MET A 1 -57.15 -38.07 36.58
CA MET A 1 -57.23 -36.77 35.89
C MET A 1 -56.06 -36.74 34.92
N GLU A 2 -56.41 -36.70 33.62
CA GLU A 2 -55.60 -36.59 32.40
C GLU A 2 -54.20 -37.25 32.30
N GLU A 3 -54.18 -38.38 31.59
CA GLU A 3 -53.05 -38.82 30.77
C GLU A 3 -53.16 -38.27 29.34
N GLY A 4 -52.03 -37.94 28.73
CA GLY A 4 -51.90 -37.70 27.29
C GLY A 4 -50.60 -38.33 26.76
N PRO A 5 -50.65 -39.25 25.78
CA PRO A 5 -49.44 -39.86 25.22
C PRO A 5 -49.07 -39.23 23.87
N ARG A 6 -47.77 -39.07 23.58
CA ARG A 6 -47.30 -38.98 22.19
C ARG A 6 -46.06 -39.83 21.94
N ALA A 7 -46.20 -40.60 20.87
CA ALA A 7 -45.39 -41.70 20.41
C ALA A 7 -44.02 -41.29 19.86
N ARG A 8 -43.08 -42.25 19.94
CA ARG A 8 -41.86 -42.33 19.15
C ARG A 8 -42.19 -42.65 17.69
N ALA A 9 -41.50 -42.02 16.75
CA ALA A 9 -41.50 -42.41 15.35
C ALA A 9 -40.08 -42.51 14.82
N SER A 10 -39.81 -43.67 14.22
CA SER A 10 -38.60 -44.13 13.55
C SER A 10 -38.43 -43.52 12.15
N LEU A 11 -37.18 -43.30 11.76
CA LEU A 11 -36.74 -42.91 10.41
C LEU A 11 -36.96 -44.03 9.39
N PRO A 12 -37.26 -43.69 8.12
CA PRO A 12 -36.90 -44.51 6.99
C PRO A 12 -35.99 -43.78 6.00
N THR A 13 -34.98 -44.51 5.51
CA THR A 13 -34.22 -44.24 4.29
C THR A 13 -35.08 -44.56 3.06
N PRO A 14 -34.88 -43.86 1.93
CA PRO A 14 -34.67 -44.58 0.66
C PRO A 14 -33.58 -43.90 -0.21
N LEU A 15 -32.61 -44.67 -0.72
CA LEU A 15 -32.59 -45.42 -1.99
C LEU A 15 -32.40 -44.56 -3.25
N LEU A 16 -31.21 -44.74 -3.82
CA LEU A 16 -30.73 -44.33 -5.13
C LEU A 16 -31.61 -44.93 -6.23
N VAL A 17 -32.10 -44.10 -7.16
CA VAL A 17 -32.54 -44.56 -8.49
C VAL A 17 -31.93 -43.62 -9.53
N VAL A 18 -31.05 -44.20 -10.32
CA VAL A 18 -30.45 -43.63 -11.52
C VAL A 18 -31.51 -43.61 -12.61
N VAL A 19 -31.74 -42.46 -13.23
CA VAL A 19 -32.46 -42.36 -14.50
C VAL A 19 -31.54 -41.60 -15.46
N GLU A 20 -30.84 -42.37 -16.30
CA GLU A 20 -30.28 -41.89 -17.57
C GLU A 20 -31.44 -41.62 -18.54
N MET A 21 -31.32 -40.58 -19.39
CA MET A 21 -31.78 -40.45 -20.80
C MET A 21 -31.52 -38.99 -21.29
N PRO A 22 -31.45 -38.70 -22.60
CA PRO A 22 -30.29 -38.88 -23.47
C PRO A 22 -29.73 -37.56 -24.04
N MET A 23 -28.50 -37.62 -24.54
CA MET A 23 -27.86 -36.57 -25.33
C MET A 23 -28.51 -36.42 -26.72
N PRO A 24 -28.70 -35.20 -27.26
CA PRO A 24 -28.69 -34.99 -28.69
C PRO A 24 -27.26 -34.72 -29.17
N TRP A 25 -26.79 -35.56 -30.08
CA TRP A 25 -25.65 -35.27 -30.94
C TRP A 25 -26.02 -34.16 -31.90
N GLY A 26 -25.24 -33.08 -31.89
CA GLY A 26 -25.28 -32.02 -32.91
C GLY A 26 -23.88 -31.49 -33.11
N GLY A 27 -23.18 -32.00 -34.12
CA GLY A 27 -21.87 -31.51 -34.52
C GLY A 27 -21.95 -30.07 -35.03
N GLY A 28 -21.12 -29.20 -34.46
CA GLY A 28 -20.84 -27.87 -34.95
C GLY A 28 -19.35 -27.59 -34.76
N VAL A 29 -18.59 -27.73 -35.85
CA VAL A 29 -17.21 -27.27 -35.95
C VAL A 29 -17.26 -25.75 -36.06
N GLY A 30 -16.91 -25.03 -34.99
CA GLY A 30 -16.86 -23.57 -35.01
C GLY A 30 -16.42 -22.99 -33.66
N ASP A 31 -15.33 -22.23 -33.68
CA ASP A 31 -14.91 -21.25 -32.69
C ASP A 31 -14.49 -21.73 -31.29
N ARG A 32 -13.55 -22.68 -31.26
CA ARG A 32 -12.63 -22.81 -30.11
C ARG A 32 -11.50 -21.77 -30.10
N VAL A 33 -11.38 -20.97 -31.18
CA VAL A 33 -10.33 -19.94 -31.34
C VAL A 33 -10.73 -18.64 -30.62
N SER A 34 -11.99 -18.23 -30.66
CA SER A 34 -12.44 -16.92 -30.15
C SER A 34 -12.43 -16.80 -28.62
N SER A 35 -12.64 -17.89 -27.87
CA SER A 35 -12.59 -17.88 -26.39
C SER A 35 -11.18 -17.93 -25.80
N GLY A 36 -10.22 -18.48 -26.57
CA GLY A 36 -8.79 -18.40 -26.28
C GLY A 36 -8.22 -17.03 -26.65
N PHE A 37 -8.65 -16.46 -27.77
CA PHE A 37 -8.20 -15.14 -28.24
C PHE A 37 -8.64 -14.00 -27.32
N ARG A 38 -9.86 -14.07 -26.74
CA ARG A 38 -10.35 -13.06 -25.79
C ARG A 38 -9.61 -13.12 -24.44
N ARG A 39 -9.30 -14.33 -23.95
CA ARG A 39 -8.47 -14.52 -22.76
C ARG A 39 -7.01 -14.12 -22.99
N GLN A 40 -6.45 -14.40 -24.16
CA GLN A 40 -5.10 -13.96 -24.53
C GLN A 40 -5.03 -12.44 -24.68
N GLN A 41 -6.06 -11.79 -25.25
CA GLN A 41 -6.15 -10.32 -25.37
C GLN A 41 -6.39 -9.60 -24.04
N GLU A 42 -6.96 -10.24 -23.02
CA GLU A 42 -7.06 -9.68 -21.66
C GLU A 42 -5.75 -9.90 -20.89
N HIS A 43 -5.06 -11.02 -21.10
CA HIS A 43 -3.75 -11.30 -20.50
C HIS A 43 -2.61 -10.46 -21.11
N ASP A 44 -2.68 -10.11 -22.40
CA ASP A 44 -1.71 -9.24 -23.06
C ASP A 44 -1.97 -7.73 -22.81
N ARG A 45 -3.12 -7.34 -22.25
CA ARG A 45 -3.45 -5.94 -21.91
C ARG A 45 -2.86 -5.49 -20.56
N PHE A 46 -2.41 -6.44 -19.75
CA PHE A 46 -1.84 -6.24 -18.41
C PHE A 46 -0.42 -6.80 -18.32
N ARG A 47 0.37 -6.67 -19.39
CA ARG A 47 1.80 -6.88 -19.30
C ARG A 47 2.41 -5.75 -18.48
N VAL A 48 2.72 -6.04 -17.21
CA VAL A 48 3.82 -5.36 -16.53
C VAL A 48 5.02 -5.56 -17.45
N ASP A 49 5.43 -4.54 -18.18
CA ASP A 49 6.66 -4.65 -18.95
C ASP A 49 7.81 -4.72 -17.94
N SER A 50 8.22 -5.96 -17.67
CA SER A 50 9.32 -6.30 -16.77
C SER A 50 10.59 -5.50 -17.08
N ARG A 51 10.75 -5.07 -18.34
CA ARG A 51 11.89 -4.26 -18.77
C ARG A 51 11.81 -2.84 -18.21
N GLU A 52 10.64 -2.21 -18.26
CA GLU A 52 10.43 -0.84 -17.76
C GLU A 52 10.60 -0.76 -16.24
N VAL A 53 9.96 -1.69 -15.52
CA VAL A 53 10.13 -1.82 -14.06
C VAL A 53 11.60 -2.00 -13.72
N SER A 54 12.30 -2.85 -14.48
CA SER A 54 13.73 -3.08 -14.28
C SER A 54 14.57 -1.82 -14.52
N VAL A 55 14.24 -0.99 -15.51
CA VAL A 55 14.95 0.28 -15.78
C VAL A 55 14.76 1.25 -14.62
N ILE A 56 13.51 1.47 -14.18
CA ILE A 56 13.23 2.39 -13.06
C ILE A 56 13.92 1.91 -11.78
N GLN A 57 13.73 0.63 -11.43
CA GLN A 57 14.34 0.09 -10.22
C GLN A 57 15.87 0.19 -10.25
N THR A 58 16.50 -0.12 -11.38
CA THR A 58 17.96 -0.03 -11.53
C THR A 58 18.43 1.42 -11.42
N GLY A 59 17.77 2.36 -12.11
CA GLY A 59 18.08 3.78 -12.03
C GLY A 59 17.99 4.31 -10.60
N VAL A 60 16.92 3.96 -9.87
CA VAL A 60 16.78 4.35 -8.45
C VAL A 60 17.89 3.73 -7.60
N ARG A 61 18.17 2.43 -7.73
CA ARG A 61 19.22 1.75 -6.94
C ARG A 61 20.62 2.33 -7.15
N ASN A 62 20.91 2.84 -8.35
CA ASN A 62 22.22 3.45 -8.66
C ASN A 62 22.44 4.80 -7.96
N VAL A 63 21.37 5.50 -7.58
CA VAL A 63 21.45 6.85 -7.00
C VAL A 63 21.06 6.88 -5.53
N LEU A 64 20.09 6.06 -5.13
CA LEU A 64 19.52 6.07 -3.78
C LEU A 64 20.44 5.36 -2.78
N SER A 65 20.73 6.04 -1.67
CA SER A 65 21.40 5.46 -0.51
C SER A 65 20.41 5.21 0.63
N LYS A 66 20.72 4.26 1.53
CA LYS A 66 19.88 3.92 2.68
C LYS A 66 19.49 5.16 3.52
N THR A 67 20.44 6.06 3.77
CA THR A 67 20.21 7.28 4.57
C THR A 67 19.26 8.29 3.93
N LYS A 68 18.92 8.12 2.65
CA LYS A 68 17.95 8.94 1.92
C LYS A 68 16.65 8.20 1.62
N ALA A 69 16.58 6.90 1.88
CA ALA A 69 15.42 6.04 1.58
C ALA A 69 14.14 6.54 2.25
N ALA A 70 14.20 6.90 3.54
CA ALA A 70 13.04 7.42 4.28
C ALA A 70 12.43 8.67 3.63
N GLY A 71 13.26 9.56 3.06
CA GLY A 71 12.77 10.75 2.36
C GLY A 71 12.07 10.44 1.03
N ILE A 72 12.48 9.38 0.34
CA ILE A 72 11.84 8.90 -0.89
C ILE A 72 10.52 8.19 -0.56
N LEU A 73 10.52 7.31 0.45
CA LEU A 73 9.30 6.65 0.92
C LEU A 73 8.25 7.66 1.38
N ARG A 74 8.68 8.70 2.11
CA ARG A 74 7.80 9.81 2.48
C ARG A 74 7.25 10.53 1.26
N MET A 75 8.06 10.77 0.23
CA MET A 75 7.59 11.42 -0.99
C MET A 75 6.49 10.60 -1.69
N ALA A 76 6.65 9.28 -1.78
CA ALA A 76 5.63 8.40 -2.34
C ALA A 76 4.34 8.40 -1.51
N PHE A 77 4.44 8.38 -0.18
CA PHE A 77 3.26 8.51 0.68
C PHE A 77 2.55 9.87 0.50
N HIS A 78 3.31 10.96 0.39
CA HIS A 78 2.74 12.30 0.25
C HIS A 78 2.06 12.53 -1.10
N ASP A 79 2.59 11.97 -2.19
CA ASP A 79 1.96 12.00 -3.52
C ASP A 79 0.65 11.20 -3.52
N ALA A 80 0.70 9.93 -3.09
CA ALA A 80 -0.49 9.08 -3.04
C ALA A 80 -1.54 9.52 -2.00
N GLY A 81 -1.08 10.11 -0.90
CA GLY A 81 -1.90 10.40 0.27
C GLY A 81 -2.94 11.50 0.05
N THR A 82 -2.94 12.18 -1.09
CA THR A 82 -3.95 13.18 -1.45
C THR A 82 -5.28 12.55 -1.87
N PHE A 83 -5.30 11.25 -2.21
CA PHE A 83 -6.51 10.56 -2.67
C PHE A 83 -7.69 10.71 -1.70
N ASP A 84 -8.89 10.79 -2.23
CA ASP A 84 -10.16 10.82 -1.49
C ASP A 84 -11.21 10.02 -2.25
N VAL A 85 -11.80 9.00 -1.62
CA VAL A 85 -12.77 8.11 -2.27
C VAL A 85 -14.09 8.79 -2.59
N ASN A 86 -14.47 9.81 -1.82
CA ASN A 86 -15.76 10.48 -1.98
C ASN A 86 -15.69 11.56 -3.07
N GLU A 87 -14.54 12.22 -3.20
CA GLU A 87 -14.31 13.24 -4.22
C GLU A 87 -13.74 12.67 -5.52
N ASN A 88 -13.23 11.43 -5.49
CA ASN A 88 -12.49 10.80 -6.58
C ASN A 88 -11.39 11.73 -7.13
N SER A 89 -10.65 12.34 -6.20
CA SER A 89 -9.63 13.36 -6.44
C SER A 89 -8.31 12.95 -5.76
N GLY A 90 -7.19 13.45 -6.27
CA GLY A 90 -5.85 13.11 -5.77
C GLY A 90 -5.40 11.68 -6.05
N GLY A 91 -4.25 11.30 -5.50
CA GLY A 91 -3.67 9.96 -5.58
C GLY A 91 -2.29 9.93 -6.22
N MET A 92 -1.79 8.72 -6.49
CA MET A 92 -0.45 8.55 -7.06
C MET A 92 -0.44 8.97 -8.53
N ASN A 93 -0.10 10.25 -8.76
CA ASN A 93 -0.19 10.90 -10.06
C ASN A 93 0.99 11.86 -10.31
N GLY A 94 1.99 11.92 -9.43
CA GLY A 94 3.15 12.78 -9.55
C GLY A 94 2.89 14.26 -9.28
N SER A 95 1.70 14.64 -8.80
CA SER A 95 1.33 16.03 -8.47
C SER A 95 2.27 16.65 -7.44
N ILE A 96 2.88 15.86 -6.55
CA ILE A 96 3.77 16.31 -5.47
C ILE A 96 4.93 17.20 -5.97
N ILE A 97 5.35 17.07 -7.23
CA ILE A 97 6.41 17.89 -7.81
C ILE A 97 6.01 19.37 -7.91
N TYR A 98 4.71 19.67 -7.88
CA TYR A 98 4.12 21.01 -7.91
C TYR A 98 3.74 21.52 -6.51
N GLU A 99 4.04 20.79 -5.44
CA GLU A 99 3.47 21.01 -4.10
C GLU A 99 4.52 21.21 -3.00
N LEU A 100 5.79 21.38 -3.38
CA LEU A 100 6.92 21.40 -2.44
C LEU A 100 6.98 22.65 -1.54
N ASP A 101 6.19 23.67 -1.84
CA ASP A 101 6.03 24.87 -1.04
C ASP A 101 5.06 24.69 0.14
N ARG A 102 4.27 23.61 0.13
CA ARG A 102 3.30 23.30 1.18
C ARG A 102 3.98 22.90 2.50
N PRO A 103 3.49 23.35 3.67
CA PRO A 103 4.08 23.02 4.97
C PRO A 103 4.21 21.51 5.21
N GLU A 104 3.20 20.73 4.84
CA GLU A 104 3.19 19.27 4.93
C GLU A 104 4.30 18.63 4.10
N ASN A 105 4.77 19.26 3.02
CA ASN A 105 5.79 18.73 2.11
C ASN A 105 7.19 19.26 2.42
N ALA A 106 7.35 20.01 3.53
CA ALA A 106 8.63 20.56 3.95
C ALA A 106 9.75 19.49 3.95
N GLY A 107 10.89 19.84 3.37
CA GLY A 107 12.07 18.98 3.26
C GLY A 107 12.09 18.03 2.04
N LEU A 108 10.96 17.78 1.37
CA LEU A 108 10.90 16.86 0.21
C LEU A 108 11.64 17.35 -1.02
N GLY A 109 12.02 18.63 -1.10
CA GLY A 109 12.86 19.14 -2.18
C GLY A 109 14.22 18.42 -2.32
N LYS A 110 14.74 17.82 -1.23
CA LYS A 110 15.94 16.97 -1.31
C LYS A 110 15.64 15.63 -1.99
N SER A 111 14.49 15.03 -1.69
CA SER A 111 14.00 13.81 -2.34
C SER A 111 13.74 14.03 -3.82
N LEU A 112 13.09 15.15 -4.19
CA LEU A 112 12.86 15.50 -5.60
C LEU A 112 14.16 15.61 -6.37
N LYS A 113 15.20 16.27 -5.81
CA LYS A 113 16.51 16.38 -6.49
C LYS A 113 17.16 15.03 -6.79
N ILE A 114 16.99 14.05 -5.89
CA ILE A 114 17.47 12.67 -6.11
C ILE A 114 16.70 12.05 -7.28
N LEU A 115 15.37 12.15 -7.26
CA LEU A 115 14.54 11.59 -8.34
C LEU A 115 14.72 12.31 -9.66
N GLN A 116 15.00 13.62 -9.69
CA GLN A 116 15.35 14.36 -10.91
C GLN A 116 16.63 13.84 -11.56
N LYS A 117 17.64 13.45 -10.77
CA LYS A 117 18.85 12.82 -11.29
C LYS A 117 18.52 11.46 -11.91
N VAL A 118 17.75 10.64 -11.21
CA VAL A 118 17.31 9.31 -11.67
C VAL A 118 16.48 9.43 -12.96
N LYS A 119 15.50 10.34 -12.97
CA LYS A 119 14.62 10.63 -14.11
C LYS A 119 15.42 11.02 -15.35
N LYS A 120 16.40 11.92 -15.19
CA LYS A 120 17.29 12.34 -16.29
C LYS A 120 18.05 11.17 -16.92
N GLU A 121 18.49 10.20 -16.12
CA GLU A 121 19.23 9.02 -16.62
C GLU A 121 18.29 8.02 -17.29
N ILE A 122 17.12 7.75 -16.70
CA ILE A 122 16.13 6.81 -17.24
C ILE A 122 15.51 7.32 -18.55
N ASP A 123 15.17 8.60 -18.62
CA ASP A 123 14.51 9.23 -19.77
C ASP A 123 15.35 9.18 -21.05
N GLN A 124 16.67 9.00 -20.93
CA GLN A 124 17.55 8.77 -22.08
C GLN A 124 17.37 7.39 -22.70
N ILE A 125 16.86 6.43 -21.94
CA ILE A 125 16.60 5.05 -22.35
C ILE A 125 15.13 4.91 -22.72
N GLN A 126 14.26 5.38 -21.82
CA GLN A 126 12.82 5.29 -21.96
C GLN A 126 12.16 6.39 -21.11
N GLN A 127 11.23 7.11 -21.74
CA GLN A 127 10.40 8.06 -21.02
C GLN A 127 9.49 7.34 -20.04
N VAL A 128 9.50 7.77 -18.78
CA VAL A 128 8.61 7.28 -17.73
C VAL A 128 7.85 8.45 -17.11
N SER A 129 6.68 8.21 -16.51
CA SER A 129 5.96 9.25 -15.78
C SER A 129 6.64 9.55 -14.43
N TRP A 130 6.42 10.74 -13.88
CA TRP A 130 6.78 11.06 -12.49
C TRP A 130 6.02 10.16 -11.51
N ALA A 131 4.74 9.92 -11.77
CA ALA A 131 3.89 9.05 -10.97
C ALA A 131 4.51 7.64 -10.82
N ASP A 132 4.93 7.02 -11.93
CA ASP A 132 5.56 5.71 -11.89
C ASP A 132 6.94 5.74 -11.22
N LEU A 133 7.77 6.75 -11.51
CA LEU A 133 9.07 6.88 -10.86
C LEU A 133 8.93 6.99 -9.34
N ILE A 134 8.02 7.83 -8.85
CA ILE A 134 7.82 8.06 -7.41
C ILE A 134 7.29 6.78 -6.74
N ALA A 135 6.29 6.13 -7.32
CA ALA A 135 5.73 4.88 -6.81
C ALA A 135 6.78 3.76 -6.69
N VAL A 136 7.57 3.56 -7.74
CA VAL A 136 8.64 2.55 -7.75
C VAL A 136 9.78 2.94 -6.80
N ALA A 137 10.14 4.22 -6.73
CA ALA A 137 11.23 4.67 -5.87
C ALA A 137 10.93 4.43 -4.38
N GLY A 138 9.68 4.61 -3.94
CA GLY A 138 9.28 4.25 -2.58
C GLY A 138 9.39 2.75 -2.30
N ALA A 139 8.98 1.89 -3.24
CA ALA A 139 9.14 0.43 -3.13
C ALA A 139 10.63 0.03 -3.08
N VAL A 140 11.47 0.64 -3.90
CA VAL A 140 12.93 0.42 -3.88
C VAL A 140 13.54 0.91 -2.56
N ALA A 141 13.06 2.02 -1.99
CA ALA A 141 13.52 2.52 -0.71
C ALA A 141 13.26 1.51 0.43
N ILE A 142 12.08 0.88 0.45
CA ILE A 142 11.72 -0.16 1.42
C ILE A 142 12.66 -1.37 1.28
N LEU A 143 12.81 -1.89 0.06
CA LEU A 143 13.66 -3.04 -0.22
C LEU A 143 15.13 -2.76 0.10
N LEU A 144 15.64 -1.57 -0.24
CA LEU A 144 17.01 -1.15 0.05
C LEU A 144 17.30 -1.15 1.57
N CYS A 145 16.28 -0.85 2.37
CA CYS A 145 16.35 -0.88 3.83
C CYS A 145 16.09 -2.29 4.43
N GLY A 146 15.88 -3.32 3.61
CA GLY A 146 15.69 -4.70 4.07
C GLY A 146 14.22 -5.11 4.28
N GLY A 147 13.27 -4.28 3.84
CA GLY A 147 11.85 -4.59 3.85
C GLY A 147 11.44 -5.52 2.70
N PRO A 148 10.12 -5.79 2.55
CA PRO A 148 9.61 -6.70 1.53
C PRO A 148 9.82 -6.15 0.11
N GLU A 149 9.93 -7.06 -0.86
CA GLU A 149 9.80 -6.71 -2.27
C GLU A 149 8.34 -6.38 -2.59
N ILE A 150 8.10 -5.23 -3.21
CA ILE A 150 6.77 -4.74 -3.55
C ILE A 150 6.67 -4.57 -5.06
N PRO A 151 5.85 -5.38 -5.76
CA PRO A 151 5.59 -5.17 -7.17
C PRO A 151 4.75 -3.90 -7.36
N VAL A 152 5.18 -3.04 -8.27
CA VAL A 152 4.47 -1.80 -8.62
C VAL A 152 4.05 -1.90 -10.08
N ARG A 153 2.74 -1.83 -10.35
CA ARG A 153 2.20 -1.70 -11.72
C ARG A 153 2.67 -0.38 -12.32
N LEU A 154 2.98 -0.34 -13.61
CA LEU A 154 3.34 0.89 -14.34
C LEU A 154 2.23 1.33 -15.29
N GLY A 155 2.43 2.48 -15.92
CA GLY A 155 1.52 3.11 -16.88
C GLY A 155 0.72 4.27 -16.28
N ARG A 156 1.15 4.83 -15.14
CA ARG A 156 0.45 5.97 -14.52
C ARG A 156 0.63 7.24 -15.35
N LEU A 157 -0.44 8.01 -15.49
CA LEU A 157 -0.44 9.32 -16.11
C LEU A 157 -0.03 10.39 -15.11
N ASP A 158 0.83 11.31 -15.53
CA ASP A 158 1.22 12.47 -14.73
C ASP A 158 0.09 13.50 -14.63
N ALA A 159 -0.15 13.98 -13.42
CA ALA A 159 -0.89 15.20 -13.17
C ALA A 159 -0.17 16.41 -13.77
N ARG A 160 -0.94 17.41 -14.20
CA ARG A 160 -0.41 18.67 -14.77
C ARG A 160 -0.48 19.85 -13.80
N MET A 161 -1.14 19.64 -12.67
CA MET A 161 -1.45 20.63 -11.65
C MET A 161 -1.35 19.95 -10.27
N PRO A 162 -1.13 20.71 -9.18
CA PRO A 162 -1.13 20.15 -7.84
C PRO A 162 -2.51 19.64 -7.42
N ASP A 163 -2.54 18.63 -6.56
CA ASP A 163 -3.74 18.07 -5.93
C ASP A 163 -4.31 18.98 -4.83
N PRO A 164 -5.55 18.75 -4.36
CA PRO A 164 -6.15 19.52 -3.27
C PRO A 164 -5.33 19.50 -1.97
N GLN A 165 -5.28 20.63 -1.26
CA GLN A 165 -4.61 20.75 0.04
C GLN A 165 -5.41 20.10 1.18
N GLY A 166 -4.75 19.86 2.32
CA GLY A 166 -5.42 19.43 3.54
C GLY A 166 -5.87 17.97 3.54
N LYS A 167 -5.41 17.18 2.58
CA LYS A 167 -5.76 15.76 2.44
C LYS A 167 -4.85 14.81 3.24
N LEU A 168 -3.66 15.25 3.67
CA LEU A 168 -2.71 14.42 4.40
C LEU A 168 -2.99 14.37 5.92
N PRO A 169 -2.68 13.24 6.59
CA PRO A 169 -2.79 13.15 8.05
C PRO A 169 -1.79 14.09 8.73
N ARG A 170 -2.23 14.70 9.83
CA ARG A 170 -1.37 15.59 10.64
C ARG A 170 -0.68 14.80 11.75
N GLU A 171 0.56 15.17 12.05
CA GLU A 171 1.35 14.54 13.13
C GLU A 171 0.69 14.66 14.52
N SER A 172 -0.28 15.57 14.69
CA SER A 172 -1.02 15.83 15.93
C SER A 172 -2.38 15.12 16.01
N PHE A 173 -2.77 14.34 15.00
CA PHE A 173 -4.05 13.63 15.02
C PHE A 173 -4.09 12.54 16.10
N ASP A 174 -5.25 12.38 16.73
CA ASP A 174 -5.56 11.23 17.57
C ASP A 174 -5.94 10.00 16.70
N ALA A 175 -6.09 8.83 17.33
CA ALA A 175 -6.40 7.60 16.62
C ALA A 175 -7.72 7.69 15.84
N SER A 176 -8.76 8.31 16.42
CA SER A 176 -10.06 8.50 15.77
C SER A 176 -9.95 9.34 14.49
N SER A 177 -9.17 10.42 14.52
CA SER A 177 -8.95 11.29 13.37
C SER A 177 -8.08 10.62 12.32
N LEU A 178 -7.07 9.83 12.71
CA LEU A 178 -6.27 9.01 11.79
C LEU A 178 -7.14 7.95 11.09
N LYS A 179 -7.95 7.21 11.85
CA LYS A 179 -8.87 6.20 11.30
C LYS A 179 -9.85 6.82 10.31
N ARG A 180 -10.44 7.98 10.63
CA ARG A 180 -11.32 8.71 9.70
C ARG A 180 -10.58 9.13 8.43
N CYS A 181 -9.41 9.75 8.58
CA CYS A 181 -8.60 10.21 7.46
C CYS A 181 -8.22 9.05 6.51
N PHE A 182 -7.82 7.89 7.05
CA PHE A 182 -7.48 6.72 6.23
C PHE A 182 -8.73 6.05 5.64
N LEU A 183 -9.85 6.04 6.35
CA LEU A 183 -11.11 5.51 5.83
C LEU A 183 -11.62 6.31 4.63
N GLU A 184 -11.50 7.63 4.65
CA GLU A 184 -11.81 8.53 3.52
C GLU A 184 -10.89 8.29 2.32
N LYS A 185 -9.79 7.55 2.50
CA LYS A 185 -8.86 7.10 1.46
C LYS A 185 -9.11 5.65 1.03
N GLY A 186 -10.10 5.00 1.63
CA GLY A 186 -10.45 3.61 1.38
C GLY A 186 -9.62 2.61 2.19
N PHE A 187 -8.89 3.03 3.21
CA PHE A 187 -8.05 2.17 4.05
C PHE A 187 -8.74 1.77 5.36
N SER A 188 -8.59 0.51 5.72
CA SER A 188 -9.00 -0.04 7.01
C SER A 188 -8.04 0.37 8.14
N THR A 189 -8.46 0.15 9.39
CA THR A 189 -7.59 0.32 10.56
C THR A 189 -6.32 -0.54 10.47
N GLN A 190 -6.43 -1.77 9.95
CA GLN A 190 -5.28 -2.67 9.76
C GLN A 190 -4.24 -2.05 8.82
N GLU A 191 -4.70 -1.51 7.69
CA GLU A 191 -3.84 -0.92 6.67
C GLU A 191 -3.24 0.42 7.14
N LEU A 192 -3.99 1.22 7.90
CA LEU A 192 -3.47 2.38 8.62
C LEU A 192 -2.27 1.97 9.48
N VAL A 193 -2.45 1.00 10.38
CA VAL A 193 -1.40 0.57 11.31
C VAL A 193 -0.22 -0.06 10.56
N ALA A 194 -0.49 -0.81 9.49
CA ALA A 194 0.57 -1.34 8.63
C ALA A 194 1.39 -0.19 8.02
N LEU A 195 0.75 0.75 7.32
CA LEU A 195 1.45 1.88 6.68
C LEU A 195 2.20 2.77 7.68
N SER A 196 1.70 2.95 8.91
CA SER A 196 2.43 3.67 9.96
C SER A 196 3.78 3.02 10.33
N GLY A 197 3.95 1.72 10.07
CA GLY A 197 5.22 1.00 10.23
C GLY A 197 6.37 1.54 9.38
N ALA A 198 6.09 2.35 8.35
CA ALA A 198 7.11 3.07 7.58
C ALA A 198 7.98 3.99 8.46
N HIS A 199 7.47 4.43 9.61
CA HIS A 199 8.23 5.23 10.58
C HIS A 199 9.38 4.46 11.26
N THR A 200 9.52 3.16 11.03
CA THR A 200 10.68 2.37 11.49
C THR A 200 12.00 2.85 10.85
N ILE A 201 11.95 3.48 9.67
CA ILE A 201 13.12 4.14 9.05
C ILE A 201 13.03 5.67 9.13
N GLY A 202 14.18 6.32 9.11
CA GLY A 202 14.30 7.78 9.22
C GLY A 202 14.39 8.27 10.66
N SER A 203 14.04 9.53 10.88
CA SER A 203 14.45 10.26 12.09
C SER A 203 13.39 10.31 13.20
N LYS A 204 12.44 9.36 13.23
CA LYS A 204 11.38 9.33 14.25
C LYS A 204 11.80 8.61 15.54
N GLY A 205 13.00 8.04 15.58
CA GLY A 205 13.61 7.46 16.77
C GLY A 205 13.25 5.99 17.03
N PHE A 206 12.66 5.32 16.05
CA PHE A 206 12.38 3.89 16.09
C PHE A 206 13.58 3.13 15.51
N GLY A 207 14.18 2.23 16.30
CA GLY A 207 15.19 1.29 15.82
C GLY A 207 16.40 1.92 15.11
N ASP A 208 16.96 1.18 14.15
CA ASP A 208 17.97 1.72 13.23
C ASP A 208 17.27 2.51 12.11
N PRO A 209 17.61 3.79 11.89
CA PRO A 209 16.94 4.65 10.91
C PRO A 209 17.08 4.20 9.45
N ASN A 210 17.88 3.16 9.17
CA ASN A 210 18.15 2.63 7.83
C ASN A 210 17.71 1.17 7.64
N VAL A 211 17.06 0.57 8.65
CA VAL A 211 16.59 -0.83 8.62
C VAL A 211 15.07 -0.84 8.67
N PHE A 212 14.45 -1.42 7.65
CA PHE A 212 13.00 -1.59 7.60
C PHE A 212 12.64 -2.91 8.28
N ASP A 213 12.21 -2.84 9.54
CA ASP A 213 11.85 -3.97 10.38
C ASP A 213 10.62 -3.65 11.24
N ASN A 214 10.27 -4.52 12.20
CA ASN A 214 9.15 -4.28 13.10
C ASN A 214 9.49 -3.51 14.40
N ALA A 215 10.64 -2.82 14.46
CA ALA A 215 11.07 -2.07 15.65
C ALA A 215 10.08 -0.96 16.02
N TYR A 216 9.45 -0.31 15.02
CA TYR A 216 8.36 0.65 15.23
C TYR A 216 7.32 0.13 16.24
N TYR A 217 6.79 -1.07 16.01
CA TYR A 217 5.73 -1.63 16.86
C TYR A 217 6.24 -2.07 18.23
N LYS A 218 7.43 -2.67 18.29
CA LYS A 218 8.04 -3.11 19.55
C LYS A 218 8.25 -1.93 20.49
N ILE A 219 8.86 -0.86 19.98
CA ILE A 219 9.15 0.35 20.75
C ILE A 219 7.86 1.09 21.13
N LEU A 220 6.83 1.08 20.29
CA LEU A 220 5.53 1.65 20.65
C LEU A 220 4.89 0.96 21.88
N LEU A 221 5.15 -0.33 22.10
CA LEU A 221 4.66 -1.05 23.27
C LEU A 221 5.50 -0.78 24.54
N GLU A 222 6.72 -0.25 24.40
CA GLU A 222 7.66 0.01 25.49
C GLU A 222 7.51 1.45 26.04
N LYS A 223 6.47 1.66 26.84
CA LYS A 223 6.29 2.93 27.58
C LYS A 223 7.33 3.03 28.73
N PRO A 224 7.91 4.22 29.02
CA PRO A 224 7.70 5.51 28.37
C PRO A 224 8.60 5.75 27.14
N TRP A 225 8.11 6.50 26.16
CA TRP A 225 8.82 6.82 24.90
C TRP A 225 9.84 7.98 25.04
N THR A 226 10.80 7.85 25.96
CA THR A 226 11.85 8.84 26.16
C THR A 226 13.00 8.63 25.18
N SER A 227 13.41 9.68 24.46
CA SER A 227 14.60 9.64 23.61
C SER A 227 15.87 9.97 24.42
N SER A 228 16.99 9.37 24.05
CA SER A 228 18.32 9.71 24.58
C SER A 228 18.85 11.05 24.04
N ALA A 229 18.20 11.65 23.03
CA ALA A 229 18.63 12.88 22.36
C ALA A 229 18.27 14.19 23.10
N GLY A 230 18.20 14.17 24.43
CA GLY A 230 17.95 15.34 25.28
C GLY A 230 16.54 15.37 25.87
N MET A 231 16.42 16.02 27.05
CA MET A 231 15.30 15.93 28.00
C MET A 231 13.90 16.36 27.50
N SER A 232 13.72 16.65 26.20
CA SER A 232 12.43 17.05 25.59
C SER A 232 12.07 16.31 24.29
N SER A 233 12.92 15.42 23.77
CA SER A 233 12.57 14.63 22.58
C SER A 233 11.91 13.32 22.99
N MET A 234 10.71 13.05 22.46
CA MET A 234 10.03 11.77 22.62
C MET A 234 10.23 10.94 21.36
N ILE A 235 10.29 9.61 21.51
CA ILE A 235 10.26 8.70 20.37
C ILE A 235 8.87 8.78 19.73
N GLY A 236 8.84 8.80 18.40
CA GLY A 236 7.62 8.89 17.60
C GLY A 236 6.89 10.23 17.68
N LEU A 237 5.92 10.38 16.79
CA LEU A 237 5.01 11.50 16.73
C LEU A 237 3.87 11.36 17.75
N PRO A 238 3.16 12.46 18.09
CA PRO A 238 1.92 12.36 18.83
C PRO A 238 0.92 11.38 18.19
N SER A 239 0.81 11.38 16.86
CA SER A 239 -0.02 10.43 16.10
C SER A 239 0.38 8.98 16.28
N ASP A 240 1.69 8.66 16.32
CA ASP A 240 2.17 7.29 16.55
C ASP A 240 1.76 6.78 17.94
N ARG A 241 1.93 7.63 18.95
CA ARG A 241 1.56 7.33 20.33
C ARG A 241 0.04 7.17 20.49
N ALA A 242 -0.74 7.98 19.77
CA ALA A 242 -2.19 7.90 19.82
C ALA A 242 -2.73 6.54 19.33
N LEU A 243 -2.08 5.90 18.35
CA LEU A 243 -2.48 4.57 17.88
C LEU A 243 -2.39 3.50 18.98
N VAL A 244 -1.50 3.66 19.96
CA VAL A 244 -1.36 2.72 21.08
C VAL A 244 -2.53 2.82 22.08
N GLU A 245 -3.23 3.95 22.09
CA GLU A 245 -4.37 4.21 22.98
C GLU A 245 -5.74 3.78 22.42
N ASP A 246 -5.80 3.35 21.15
CA ASP A 246 -7.02 2.80 20.52
C ASP A 246 -6.96 1.26 20.49
N ASP A 247 -7.99 0.59 21.02
CA ASP A 247 -8.00 -0.88 21.20
C ASP A 247 -7.84 -1.67 19.89
N GLU A 248 -8.40 -1.16 18.79
CA GLU A 248 -8.30 -1.82 17.49
C GLU A 248 -6.91 -1.64 16.88
N CYS A 249 -6.36 -0.43 16.96
CA CYS A 249 -5.00 -0.15 16.53
C CYS A 249 -3.98 -0.94 17.36
N LEU A 250 -4.12 -0.94 18.69
CA LEU A 250 -3.27 -1.67 19.62
C LEU A 250 -3.24 -3.17 19.33
N ARG A 251 -4.36 -3.76 18.90
CA ARG A 251 -4.42 -5.17 18.48
C ARG A 251 -3.48 -5.46 17.31
N TRP A 252 -3.51 -4.63 16.27
CA TRP A 252 -2.63 -4.77 15.11
C TRP A 252 -1.17 -4.48 15.46
N ILE A 253 -0.91 -3.47 16.29
CA ILE A 253 0.44 -3.16 16.80
C ILE A 253 1.04 -4.39 17.50
N LYS A 254 0.28 -5.06 18.37
CA LYS A 254 0.74 -6.28 19.06
C LYS A 254 1.05 -7.42 18.09
N ILE A 255 0.22 -7.61 17.06
CA ILE A 255 0.44 -8.63 16.02
C ILE A 255 1.76 -8.34 15.30
N TYR A 256 1.93 -7.12 14.79
CA TYR A 256 3.13 -6.75 14.02
C TYR A 256 4.41 -6.71 14.87
N ALA A 257 4.32 -6.36 16.16
CA ALA A 257 5.44 -6.45 17.09
C ALA A 257 5.92 -7.90 17.29
N GLY A 258 4.98 -8.86 17.32
CA GLY A 258 5.27 -10.28 17.48
C GLY A 258 5.63 -11.01 16.18
N ASP A 259 5.20 -10.49 15.04
CA ASP A 259 5.34 -11.15 13.73
C ASP A 259 5.72 -10.15 12.63
N GLN A 260 7.03 -10.10 12.32
CA GLN A 260 7.56 -9.25 11.26
C GLN A 260 7.13 -9.71 9.87
N VAL A 261 6.93 -11.02 9.65
CA VAL A 261 6.51 -11.55 8.36
C VAL A 261 5.10 -11.06 8.06
N LYS A 262 4.21 -11.16 9.04
CA LYS A 262 2.84 -10.62 8.93
C LYS A 262 2.82 -9.11 8.68
N PHE A 263 3.69 -8.35 9.37
CA PHE A 263 3.86 -6.93 9.12
C PHE A 263 4.28 -6.67 7.66
N PHE A 264 5.29 -7.37 7.16
CA PHE A 264 5.79 -7.18 5.81
C PHE A 264 4.74 -7.51 4.74
N ASP A 265 3.99 -8.60 4.92
CA ASP A 265 2.92 -8.99 3.99
C ASP A 265 1.81 -7.94 3.95
N ASP A 266 1.35 -7.48 5.11
CA ASP A 266 0.29 -6.47 5.19
C ASP A 266 0.77 -5.10 4.69
N PHE A 267 2.00 -4.69 5.03
CA PHE A 267 2.59 -3.45 4.54
C PHE A 267 2.71 -3.47 3.01
N ARG A 268 3.18 -4.57 2.43
CA ARG A 268 3.28 -4.74 0.98
C ARG A 268 1.93 -4.53 0.32
N ASN A 269 0.89 -5.19 0.81
CA ASN A 269 -0.45 -5.09 0.24
C ASN A 269 -1.03 -3.67 0.39
N ALA A 270 -0.85 -3.05 1.56
CA ALA A 270 -1.29 -1.70 1.81
C ALA A 270 -0.54 -0.66 0.94
N TYR A 271 0.75 -0.86 0.71
CA TYR A 271 1.55 0.00 -0.18
C TYR A 271 1.10 -0.12 -1.64
N ILE A 272 0.84 -1.33 -2.14
CA ILE A 272 0.30 -1.53 -3.50
C ILE A 272 -1.01 -0.78 -3.65
N LYS A 273 -1.93 -0.95 -2.70
CA LYS A 273 -3.19 -0.22 -2.68
C LYS A 273 -2.99 1.29 -2.64
N LEU A 274 -2.07 1.78 -1.81
CA LEU A 274 -1.70 3.20 -1.72
C LEU A 274 -1.27 3.78 -3.07
N VAL A 275 -0.37 3.10 -3.78
CA VAL A 275 0.16 3.62 -5.05
C VAL A 275 -0.76 3.37 -6.25
N ASP A 276 -1.82 2.58 -6.10
CA ASP A 276 -2.83 2.35 -7.14
C ASP A 276 -4.09 3.20 -6.95
N SER A 277 -4.34 3.67 -5.72
CA SER A 277 -5.46 4.57 -5.39
C SER A 277 -5.35 5.92 -6.10
N GLY A 278 -6.42 6.31 -6.78
CA GLY A 278 -6.53 7.59 -7.50
C GLY A 278 -5.67 7.70 -8.77
N ALA A 279 -4.85 6.69 -9.09
CA ALA A 279 -4.01 6.70 -10.26
C ALA A 279 -4.84 6.56 -11.56
N LEU A 280 -4.54 7.41 -12.54
CA LEU A 280 -5.04 7.28 -13.90
C LEU A 280 -4.01 6.52 -14.74
N TRP A 281 -4.46 5.66 -15.65
CA TRP A 281 -3.60 4.74 -16.38
C TRP A 281 -3.68 4.96 -17.89
N GLU A 282 -2.57 4.80 -18.59
CA GLU A 282 -2.58 4.73 -20.05
C GLU A 282 -3.40 3.53 -20.54
N GLY A 283 -4.32 3.79 -21.48
CA GLY A 283 -5.14 2.74 -22.10
C GLY A 283 -6.27 2.18 -21.22
N ALA A 284 -6.58 2.82 -20.09
CA ALA A 284 -7.75 2.53 -19.27
C ALA A 284 -9.03 3.21 -19.80
#